data_AF-E9V1U5-F1
#
_entry.id   AF-E9V1U5-F1
#
_cell.length_a   1.000
_cell.length_b   1.000
_cell.length_c   1.000
_cell.angle_alpha   90.00
_cell.angle_beta   90.00
_cell.angle_gamma   90.00
#
_symmetry.space_group_name_H-M   'P 1'
#
loop_
_entity.id
_entity.type
_entity.pdbx_description
1 polymer ?
#
loop_
_entity_poly.entity_id
_entity_poly.type
_entity_poly.pdbx_seq_one_letter_code
_entity_poly.pdbx_strand_id
1 'polypeptide(L)'
;MGRTFGSLTRLLPMALRALPLLLLFMTFLFINAEVWEMSANLDLGALWLVTLLFAGSAVAFLLVRLPEEVDRIDDDVDAAFLTRTCRGTPLEAACAELVEDAREGRGADPAELAQVTGFERWNLVLALLVIQATQVVLIAVAVFAFFLLFGAIVMTDGVQMGWTGQQSLHNLSWLPNVSGELVKVALFLAGFSSLYLTVSTVTDETYREQFFGTVLREIERAVGMRAVYLTLRARQTAQVTSE
;
A
#
# COMPACT_ATOMS: atom_id res chain seq x y z
N MET A 1 -3.54 -21.35 -4.97
CA MET A 1 -2.64 -20.97 -3.86
C MET A 1 -1.24 -20.52 -4.31
N GLY A 2 -0.72 -20.86 -5.50
CA GLY A 2 0.62 -20.44 -5.94
C GLY A 2 0.78 -18.95 -6.29
N ARG A 3 -0.30 -18.23 -6.65
CA ARG A 3 -0.22 -16.80 -7.01
C ARG A 3 -0.08 -15.85 -5.80
N THR A 4 -0.59 -16.25 -4.62
CA THR A 4 -0.50 -15.48 -3.37
C THR A 4 0.87 -15.55 -2.69
N PHE A 5 1.66 -16.61 -2.93
CA PHE A 5 3.03 -16.69 -2.42
C PHE A 5 4.02 -15.84 -3.23
N GLY A 6 3.76 -15.66 -4.53
CA GLY A 6 4.59 -14.83 -5.41
C GLY A 6 4.44 -13.31 -5.22
N SER A 7 3.41 -12.86 -4.49
CA SER A 7 3.28 -11.47 -4.04
C SER A 7 4.08 -11.21 -2.75
N LEU A 8 4.07 -12.17 -1.80
CA LEU A 8 4.88 -12.10 -0.56
C LEU A 8 6.39 -12.03 -0.83
N THR A 9 6.90 -12.78 -1.81
CA THR A 9 8.33 -12.78 -2.18
C THR A 9 8.77 -11.49 -2.86
N ARG A 10 7.85 -10.73 -3.48
CA ARG A 10 8.15 -9.42 -4.09
C ARG A 10 8.11 -8.26 -3.10
N LEU A 11 7.45 -8.43 -1.96
CA LEU A 11 7.41 -7.43 -0.87
C LEU A 11 8.61 -7.54 0.09
N LEU A 12 9.26 -8.70 0.14
CA LEU A 12 10.41 -8.99 1.01
C LEU A 12 11.62 -8.04 0.82
N PRO A 13 12.03 -7.67 -0.41
CA PRO A 13 13.17 -6.77 -0.61
C PRO A 13 12.90 -5.33 -0.14
N MET A 14 11.63 -4.90 -0.12
CA MET A 14 11.21 -3.56 0.31
C MET A 14 11.19 -3.42 1.82
N ALA A 15 10.61 -4.43 2.49
CA ALA A 15 10.65 -4.55 3.93
C ALA A 15 12.09 -4.36 4.43
N LEU A 16 13.04 -5.09 3.86
CA LEU A 16 14.45 -5.12 4.30
C LEU A 16 15.24 -3.82 4.08
N ARG A 17 14.76 -2.84 3.30
CA ARG A 17 15.50 -1.60 3.02
C ARG A 17 15.24 -0.48 4.01
N ALA A 18 13.98 -0.26 4.39
CA ALA A 18 13.59 0.79 5.33
C ALA A 18 13.35 0.26 6.76
N LEU A 19 13.03 -1.04 6.91
CA LEU A 19 12.86 -1.64 8.23
C LEU A 19 14.10 -1.60 9.12
N PRO A 20 15.37 -1.73 8.66
CA PRO A 20 16.48 -1.91 9.59
C PRO A 20 16.65 -0.73 10.56
N LEU A 21 16.60 0.50 10.04
CA LEU A 21 16.77 1.70 10.86
C LEU A 21 15.54 1.95 11.75
N LEU A 22 14.34 1.72 11.22
CA LEU A 22 13.11 1.80 11.99
C LEU A 22 13.07 0.76 13.10
N LEU A 23 13.37 -0.50 12.79
CA LEU A 23 13.40 -1.60 13.75
C LEU A 23 14.43 -1.32 14.83
N LEU A 24 15.59 -0.74 14.51
CA LEU A 24 16.56 -0.33 15.52
C LEU A 24 15.95 0.72 16.47
N PHE A 25 15.36 1.78 15.93
CA PHE A 25 14.71 2.82 16.73
C PHE A 25 13.55 2.26 17.56
N MET A 26 12.70 1.43 16.97
CA MET A 26 11.56 0.80 17.64
C MET A 26 12.01 -0.23 18.67
N THR A 27 13.13 -0.92 18.44
CA THR A 27 13.73 -1.82 19.44
C THR A 27 14.26 -1.02 20.62
N PHE A 28 14.85 0.16 20.38
CA PHE A 28 15.25 1.07 21.44
C PHE A 28 14.04 1.57 22.25
N LEU A 29 12.96 1.96 21.58
CA LEU A 29 11.68 2.29 22.23
C LEU A 29 11.09 1.08 22.98
N PHE A 30 11.21 -0.12 22.44
CA PHE A 30 10.70 -1.35 23.07
C PHE A 30 11.44 -1.69 24.36
N ILE A 31 12.73 -1.38 24.46
CA ILE A 31 13.54 -1.61 25.69
C ILE A 31 13.45 -0.38 26.62
N ASN A 32 12.47 0.51 26.42
CA ASN A 32 12.23 1.66 27.28
C ASN A 32 11.07 1.38 28.26
N ALA A 33 11.33 1.55 29.56
CA ALA A 33 10.34 1.30 30.61
C ALA A 33 9.08 2.18 30.47
N GLU A 34 9.22 3.42 30.02
CA GLU A 34 8.09 4.36 29.87
C GLU A 34 7.05 3.87 28.87
N VAL A 35 7.48 3.21 27.80
CA VAL A 35 6.58 2.64 26.78
C VAL A 35 5.80 1.46 27.36
N TRP A 36 6.45 0.65 28.19
CA TRP A 36 5.83 -0.47 28.88
C TRP A 36 4.83 -0.01 29.94
N GLU A 37 5.21 0.95 30.77
CA GLU A 37 4.35 1.52 31.79
C GLU A 37 3.11 2.18 31.17
N MET A 38 3.30 3.02 30.14
CA MET A 38 2.20 3.63 29.40
C MET A 38 1.28 2.56 28.80
N SER A 39 1.83 1.56 28.12
CA SER A 39 1.03 0.54 27.42
C SER A 39 0.30 -0.40 28.38
N ALA A 40 0.91 -0.75 29.51
CA ALA A 40 0.31 -1.64 30.51
C ALA A 40 -0.94 -1.03 31.13
N ASN A 41 -0.91 0.28 31.40
CA ASN A 41 -2.01 1.05 31.97
C ASN A 41 -3.12 1.39 30.98
N LEU A 42 -2.95 1.10 29.68
CA LEU A 42 -4.02 1.24 28.71
C LEU A 42 -5.03 0.11 28.86
N ASP A 43 -6.28 0.48 29.10
CA ASP A 43 -7.42 -0.42 28.95
C ASP A 43 -7.55 -0.89 27.49
N LEU A 44 -8.15 -2.07 27.28
CA LEU A 44 -8.37 -2.63 25.94
C LEU A 44 -9.13 -1.66 25.01
N GLY A 45 -10.09 -0.90 25.53
CA GLY A 45 -10.83 0.09 24.75
C GLY A 45 -9.95 1.24 24.26
N ALA A 46 -9.11 1.78 25.14
CA ALA A 46 -8.16 2.84 24.80
C ALA A 46 -7.10 2.36 23.81
N LEU A 47 -6.60 1.12 23.98
CA LEU A 47 -5.66 0.49 23.05
C LEU A 47 -6.24 0.39 21.63
N TRP A 48 -7.48 -0.09 21.51
CA TRP A 48 -8.16 -0.15 20.21
C TRP A 48 -8.41 1.23 19.63
N LEU A 49 -8.78 2.21 20.46
CA LEU A 49 -8.97 3.60 20.01
C LEU A 49 -7.67 4.18 19.43
N VAL A 50 -6.53 4.02 20.12
CA VAL A 50 -5.22 4.48 19.64
C VAL A 50 -4.81 3.73 18.36
N THR A 51 -5.05 2.43 18.30
CA THR A 51 -4.76 1.62 17.10
C THR A 51 -5.59 2.10 15.90
N LEU A 52 -6.89 2.34 16.12
CA LEU A 52 -7.79 2.90 15.10
C LEU A 52 -7.41 4.33 14.72
N LEU A 53 -6.91 5.13 15.67
CA LEU A 53 -6.39 6.46 15.38
C LEU A 53 -5.19 6.38 14.43
N PHE A 54 -4.20 5.52 14.72
CA PHE A 54 -3.06 5.33 13.83
C PHE A 54 -3.47 4.78 12.46
N ALA A 55 -4.34 3.78 12.43
CA ALA A 55 -4.86 3.23 11.17
C ALA A 55 -5.66 4.26 10.37
N GLY A 56 -6.53 5.02 11.04
CA GLY A 56 -7.32 6.09 10.44
C GLY A 56 -6.45 7.22 9.91
N SER A 57 -5.43 7.65 10.65
CA SER A 57 -4.45 8.63 10.20
C SER A 57 -3.65 8.14 9.00
N ALA A 58 -3.24 6.88 8.98
CA ALA A 58 -2.55 6.28 7.83
C ALA A 58 -3.46 6.27 6.59
N VAL A 59 -4.71 5.84 6.74
CA VAL A 59 -5.70 5.84 5.65
C VAL A 59 -5.99 7.27 5.16
N ALA A 60 -6.18 8.23 6.07
CA ALA A 60 -6.39 9.63 5.71
C ALA A 60 -5.20 10.19 4.92
N PHE A 61 -3.97 9.87 5.34
CA PHE A 61 -2.76 10.30 4.62
C PHE A 61 -2.70 9.71 3.21
N LEU A 62 -3.03 8.42 3.06
CA LEU A 62 -3.14 7.77 1.75
C LEU A 62 -4.23 8.41 0.89
N LEU A 63 -5.40 8.71 1.46
CA LEU A 63 -6.49 9.35 0.73
C LEU A 63 -6.17 10.76 0.25
N VAL A 64 -5.35 11.50 0.98
CA VAL A 64 -4.90 12.84 0.55
C VAL A 64 -3.86 12.72 -0.56
N ARG A 65 -2.98 11.73 -0.51
CA ARG A 65 -1.82 11.66 -1.42
C ARG A 65 -2.03 10.84 -2.69
N LEU A 66 -2.82 9.77 -2.63
CA LEU A 66 -3.10 8.93 -3.78
C LEU A 66 -3.76 9.69 -4.95
N PRO A 67 -4.67 10.67 -4.73
CA PRO A 67 -5.21 11.47 -5.81
C PRO A 67 -4.16 12.27 -6.58
N GLU A 68 -3.14 12.81 -5.91
CA GLU A 68 -2.02 13.54 -6.53
C GLU A 68 -1.19 12.60 -7.42
N GLU A 69 -1.00 11.35 -6.99
CA GLU A 69 -0.30 10.36 -7.81
C GLU A 69 -1.12 10.03 -9.08
N VAL A 70 -2.45 9.89 -8.94
CA VAL A 70 -3.35 9.66 -10.07
C VAL A 70 -3.42 10.84 -11.03
N ASP A 71 -3.40 12.09 -10.54
CA ASP A 71 -3.32 13.29 -11.39
C ASP A 71 -2.09 13.24 -12.29
N ARG A 72 -0.93 12.90 -11.73
CA ARG A 72 0.32 12.84 -12.49
C ARG A 72 0.32 11.79 -13.59
N ILE A 73 -0.43 10.71 -13.41
CA ILE A 73 -0.59 9.64 -14.40
C ILE A 73 -1.49 10.11 -15.54
N ASP A 74 -2.57 10.84 -15.22
CA ASP A 74 -3.50 11.38 -16.21
C ASP A 74 -2.81 12.43 -17.10
N ASP A 75 -1.89 13.22 -16.54
CA ASP A 75 -1.07 14.20 -17.28
C ASP A 75 -0.08 13.54 -18.28
N ASP A 76 0.30 12.28 -18.06
CA ASP A 76 1.24 11.51 -18.91
C ASP A 76 0.54 10.62 -19.97
N VAL A 77 -0.79 10.70 -20.11
CA VAL A 77 -1.55 9.92 -21.10
C VAL A 77 -1.39 10.53 -22.50
N ASP A 78 -0.31 10.12 -23.17
CA ASP A 78 0.02 10.54 -24.53
C ASP A 78 0.12 9.35 -25.51
N ALA A 79 0.42 9.67 -26.78
CA ALA A 79 0.65 8.64 -27.81
C ALA A 79 1.75 7.63 -27.42
N ALA A 80 2.76 8.06 -26.65
CA ALA A 80 3.83 7.19 -26.18
C ALA A 80 3.36 6.25 -25.05
N PHE A 81 2.44 6.70 -24.19
CA PHE A 81 1.78 5.91 -23.16
C PHE A 81 0.94 4.78 -23.76
N LEU A 82 0.11 5.08 -24.76
CA LEU A 82 -0.71 4.09 -25.45
C LEU A 82 0.16 3.01 -26.13
N THR A 83 1.22 3.45 -26.81
CA THR A 83 2.18 2.55 -27.47
C THR A 83 2.90 1.64 -26.46
N ARG A 84 3.32 2.19 -25.31
CA ARG A 84 3.98 1.45 -24.22
C ARG A 84 3.05 0.40 -23.60
N THR A 85 1.80 0.77 -23.41
CA THR A 85 0.77 -0.05 -22.74
C THR A 85 0.32 -1.22 -23.63
N CYS A 86 0.12 -0.98 -24.93
CA CYS A 86 -0.35 -1.98 -25.87
C CYS A 86 0.74 -2.96 -26.33
N ARG A 87 2.02 -2.66 -26.09
CA ARG A 87 3.15 -3.51 -26.45
C ARG A 87 3.07 -4.90 -25.82
N GLY A 88 3.13 -5.94 -26.66
CA GLY A 88 3.01 -7.35 -26.27
C GLY A 88 1.57 -7.82 -26.07
N THR A 89 0.57 -7.03 -26.47
CA THR A 89 -0.85 -7.41 -26.43
C THR A 89 -1.38 -7.67 -27.84
N PRO A 90 -2.50 -8.42 -27.99
CA PRO A 90 -3.12 -8.60 -29.31
C PRO A 90 -3.58 -7.30 -29.99
N LEU A 91 -3.72 -6.21 -29.24
CA LEU A 91 -4.12 -4.90 -29.76
C LEU A 91 -2.93 -4.01 -30.18
N GLU A 92 -1.68 -4.50 -30.10
CA GLU A 92 -0.48 -3.72 -30.41
C GLU A 92 -0.53 -3.09 -31.82
N ALA A 93 -0.87 -3.88 -32.83
CA ALA A 93 -0.96 -3.39 -34.21
C ALA A 93 -2.09 -2.36 -34.39
N ALA A 94 -3.25 -2.62 -33.80
CA ALA A 94 -4.40 -1.71 -33.88
C ALA A 94 -4.15 -0.40 -33.12
N CYS A 95 -3.42 -0.45 -32.00
CA CYS A 95 -3.00 0.73 -31.26
C CYS A 95 -2.05 1.60 -32.10
N ALA A 96 -1.08 1.00 -32.78
CA ALA A 96 -0.14 1.74 -33.61
C ALA A 96 -0.86 2.46 -34.77
N GLU A 97 -1.80 1.79 -35.43
CA GLU A 97 -2.63 2.38 -36.49
C GLU A 97 -3.47 3.57 -35.97
N LEU A 98 -4.12 3.41 -34.82
CA LEU A 98 -4.94 4.46 -34.22
C LEU A 98 -4.14 5.69 -33.79
N VAL A 99 -2.94 5.49 -33.25
CA VAL A 99 -2.04 6.58 -32.86
C VAL A 99 -1.55 7.36 -34.07
N GLU A 100 -1.18 6.69 -35.16
CA GLU A 100 -0.79 7.34 -36.41
C GLU A 100 -1.96 8.09 -37.06
N ASP A 101 -3.16 7.50 -37.10
CA ASP A 101 -4.35 8.17 -37.63
C ASP A 101 -4.72 9.43 -36.83
N ALA A 102 -4.60 9.40 -35.50
CA ALA A 102 -4.82 10.57 -34.66
C ALA A 102 -3.76 11.66 -34.92
N ARG A 103 -2.48 11.28 -35.05
CA ARG A 103 -1.37 12.18 -35.38
C ARG A 103 -1.58 12.89 -36.72
N GLU A 104 -2.17 12.20 -37.69
CA GLU A 104 -2.48 12.73 -39.02
C GLU A 104 -3.86 13.41 -39.11
N GLY A 105 -4.61 13.48 -38.00
CA GLY A 105 -5.94 14.09 -37.96
C GLY A 105 -7.03 13.32 -38.69
N ARG A 106 -6.80 12.02 -38.97
CA ARG A 106 -7.68 11.13 -39.74
C ARG A 106 -8.68 10.35 -38.87
N GLY A 107 -8.67 10.52 -37.55
CA GLY A 107 -9.61 9.86 -36.65
C GLY A 107 -9.62 10.45 -35.24
N ALA A 108 -10.52 9.95 -34.39
CA ALA A 108 -10.60 10.34 -32.98
C ALA A 108 -9.33 9.95 -32.23
N ASP A 109 -8.84 10.85 -31.38
CA ASP A 109 -7.67 10.59 -30.54
C ASP A 109 -8.02 9.58 -29.44
N PRO A 110 -7.39 8.39 -29.42
CA PRO A 110 -7.60 7.43 -28.35
C PRO A 110 -7.17 7.96 -26.97
N ALA A 111 -6.30 8.97 -26.90
CA ALA A 111 -5.86 9.57 -25.64
C ALA A 111 -7.00 10.33 -24.92
N GLU A 112 -7.93 10.95 -25.65
CA GLU A 112 -9.10 11.62 -25.06
C GLU A 112 -10.03 10.62 -24.34
N LEU A 113 -10.13 9.38 -24.87
CA LEU A 113 -10.90 8.30 -24.26
C LEU A 113 -10.15 7.58 -23.13
N ALA A 114 -8.86 7.85 -22.98
CA ALA A 114 -8.02 7.33 -21.91
C ALA A 114 -8.01 8.24 -20.68
N GLN A 115 -8.40 9.52 -20.80
CA GLN A 115 -8.52 10.44 -19.66
C GLN A 115 -9.59 9.97 -18.68
N VAL A 116 -9.19 9.72 -17.43
CA VAL A 116 -10.06 9.11 -16.42
C VAL A 116 -10.71 10.22 -15.58
N THR A 117 -11.86 10.73 -16.03
CA THR A 117 -12.55 11.82 -15.34
C THR A 117 -13.60 11.33 -14.32
N GLY A 118 -13.81 12.11 -13.25
CA GLY A 118 -14.93 11.93 -12.32
C GLY A 118 -14.88 10.67 -11.45
N PHE A 119 -15.96 9.89 -11.43
CA PHE A 119 -16.09 8.70 -10.57
C PHE A 119 -15.14 7.56 -10.95
N GLU A 120 -14.68 7.48 -12.21
CA GLU A 120 -13.70 6.48 -12.64
C GLU A 120 -12.35 6.72 -11.93
N ARG A 121 -11.99 7.97 -11.68
CA ARG A 121 -10.78 8.35 -10.93
C ARG A 121 -10.84 7.90 -9.47
N TRP A 122 -11.99 8.09 -8.81
CA TRP A 122 -12.20 7.60 -7.45
C TRP A 122 -12.11 6.08 -7.37
N ASN A 123 -12.57 5.35 -8.38
CA ASN A 123 -12.41 3.90 -8.42
C ASN A 123 -10.93 3.48 -8.50
N LEU A 124 -10.11 4.20 -9.27
CA LEU A 124 -8.65 3.96 -9.32
C LEU A 124 -7.98 4.30 -7.99
N VAL A 125 -8.32 5.45 -7.39
CA VAL A 125 -7.81 5.84 -6.06
C VAL A 125 -8.19 4.80 -5.00
N LEU A 126 -9.42 4.29 -5.02
CA LEU A 126 -9.88 3.24 -4.10
C LEU A 126 -9.15 1.91 -4.35
N ALA A 127 -8.92 1.53 -5.60
CA ALA A 127 -8.15 0.32 -5.92
C ALA A 127 -6.71 0.42 -5.41
N LEU A 128 -6.04 1.55 -5.65
CA LEU A 128 -4.70 1.83 -5.13
C LEU A 128 -4.69 1.85 -3.59
N LEU A 129 -5.70 2.46 -2.96
CA LEU A 129 -5.85 2.47 -1.51
C LEU A 129 -5.95 1.05 -0.95
N VAL A 130 -6.73 0.17 -1.56
CA VAL A 130 -6.88 -1.23 -1.10
C VAL A 130 -5.55 -1.98 -1.22
N ILE A 131 -4.83 -1.79 -2.32
CA ILE A 131 -3.51 -2.43 -2.53
C ILE A 131 -2.50 -1.92 -1.50
N GLN A 132 -2.44 -0.61 -1.29
CA GLN A 132 -1.53 0.03 -0.33
C GLN A 132 -1.87 -0.37 1.11
N ALA A 133 -3.15 -0.33 1.48
CA ALA A 133 -3.61 -0.73 2.81
C ALA A 133 -3.26 -2.19 3.12
N THR A 134 -3.40 -3.08 2.13
CA THR A 134 -2.98 -4.48 2.27
C THR A 134 -1.50 -4.58 2.63
N GLN A 135 -0.63 -3.84 1.93
CA GLN A 135 0.80 -3.85 2.23
C GLN A 135 1.13 -3.27 3.61
N VAL A 136 0.50 -2.16 3.97
CA VAL A 136 0.69 -1.52 5.28
C VAL A 136 0.29 -2.50 6.40
N VAL A 137 -0.83 -3.20 6.25
CA VAL A 137 -1.27 -4.25 7.20
C VAL A 137 -0.27 -5.40 7.26
N LEU A 138 0.23 -5.89 6.12
CA LEU A 138 1.23 -6.97 6.11
C LEU A 138 2.51 -6.58 6.86
N ILE A 139 2.98 -5.34 6.70
CA ILE A 139 4.15 -4.84 7.41
C ILE A 139 3.85 -4.67 8.90
N ALA A 140 2.69 -4.11 9.27
CA ALA A 140 2.27 -3.98 10.66
C ALA A 140 2.24 -5.35 11.36
N VAL A 141 1.69 -6.38 10.70
CA VAL A 141 1.68 -7.76 11.21
C VAL A 141 3.09 -8.31 11.36
N ALA A 142 3.99 -8.06 10.39
CA ALA A 142 5.37 -8.51 10.48
C ALA A 142 6.14 -7.86 11.65
N VAL A 143 5.97 -6.54 11.85
CA VAL A 143 6.57 -5.81 12.97
C VAL A 143 5.99 -6.28 14.31
N PHE A 144 4.68 -6.47 14.37
CA PHE A 144 3.99 -7.02 15.54
C PHE A 144 4.54 -8.41 15.90
N ALA A 145 4.60 -9.33 14.93
CA ALA A 145 5.13 -10.67 15.12
C ALA A 145 6.61 -10.66 15.54
N PHE A 146 7.42 -9.77 14.96
CA PHE A 146 8.80 -9.57 15.36
C PHE A 146 8.92 -9.16 16.83
N PHE A 147 8.16 -8.16 17.28
CA PHE A 147 8.21 -7.71 18.68
C PHE A 147 7.66 -8.73 19.67
N LEU A 148 6.64 -9.51 19.29
CA LEU A 148 6.19 -10.63 20.11
C LEU A 148 7.30 -11.68 20.27
N LEU A 149 7.94 -12.09 19.18
CA LEU A 149 9.02 -13.08 19.22
C LEU A 149 10.23 -12.56 20.01
N PHE A 150 10.66 -11.33 19.71
CA PHE A 150 11.78 -10.68 20.38
C PHE A 150 11.50 -10.49 21.87
N GLY A 151 10.32 -9.97 22.21
CA GLY A 151 9.88 -9.78 23.58
C GLY A 151 9.79 -11.07 24.37
N ALA A 152 9.25 -12.14 23.78
CA ALA A 152 9.17 -13.44 24.44
C ALA A 152 10.55 -14.04 24.77
N ILE A 153 11.61 -13.61 24.09
CA ILE A 153 12.99 -14.05 24.35
C ILE A 153 13.68 -13.13 25.37
N VAL A 154 13.48 -11.82 25.26
CA VAL A 154 14.26 -10.82 26.00
C VAL A 154 13.57 -10.35 27.29
N MET A 155 12.25 -10.26 27.30
CA MET A 155 11.46 -9.65 28.38
C MET A 155 10.98 -10.71 29.36
N THR A 156 11.78 -10.97 30.40
CA THR A 156 11.38 -11.89 31.48
C THR A 156 10.27 -11.29 32.35
N ASP A 157 9.50 -12.14 33.00
CA ASP A 157 8.39 -11.73 33.88
C ASP A 157 8.83 -10.68 34.93
N GLY A 158 10.02 -10.84 35.50
CA GLY A 158 10.57 -9.91 36.48
C GLY A 158 10.84 -8.50 35.91
N VAL A 159 11.33 -8.42 34.67
CA VAL A 159 11.54 -7.13 33.98
C VAL A 159 10.20 -6.47 33.67
N GLN A 160 9.25 -7.24 33.15
CA GLN A 160 7.94 -6.73 32.81
C GLN A 160 7.19 -6.21 34.05
N MET A 161 7.16 -6.96 35.15
CA MET A 161 6.54 -6.52 36.41
C MET A 161 7.26 -5.29 36.97
N GLY A 162 8.60 -5.27 36.90
CA GLY A 162 9.40 -4.15 37.39
C GLY A 162 9.15 -2.84 36.63
N TRP A 163 8.93 -2.91 35.32
CA TRP A 163 8.68 -1.72 34.49
C TRP A 163 7.21 -1.29 34.47
N THR A 164 6.28 -2.24 34.53
CA THR A 164 4.85 -1.94 34.44
C THR A 164 4.20 -1.64 35.79
N GLY A 165 4.87 -1.97 36.90
CA GLY A 165 4.31 -1.86 38.25
C GLY A 165 3.18 -2.85 38.54
N GLN A 166 2.93 -3.82 37.65
CA GLN A 166 1.86 -4.80 37.83
C GLN A 166 2.24 -5.93 38.80
N GLN A 167 1.25 -6.38 39.57
CA GLN A 167 1.42 -7.44 40.57
C GLN A 167 1.36 -8.86 39.97
N SER A 168 0.77 -9.01 38.79
CA SER A 168 0.65 -10.28 38.06
C SER A 168 0.54 -10.03 36.57
N LEU A 169 1.21 -10.85 35.76
CA LEU A 169 1.13 -10.80 34.30
C LEU A 169 0.01 -11.72 33.79
N HIS A 170 -0.74 -11.25 32.80
CA HIS A 170 -1.78 -12.05 32.15
C HIS A 170 -1.16 -12.84 30.99
N ASN A 171 -0.53 -13.98 31.30
CA ASN A 171 0.09 -14.83 30.28
C ASN A 171 -0.96 -15.61 29.48
N LEU A 172 -0.73 -15.75 28.17
CA LEU A 172 -1.59 -16.55 27.30
C LEU A 172 -1.42 -18.04 27.63
N SER A 173 -2.53 -18.75 27.81
CA SER A 173 -2.52 -20.17 28.22
C SER A 173 -1.76 -21.10 27.26
N TRP A 174 -1.67 -20.75 25.98
CA TRP A 174 -0.94 -21.50 24.95
C TRP A 174 0.52 -21.05 24.72
N LEU A 175 0.92 -19.93 25.29
CA LEU A 175 2.20 -19.25 25.04
C LEU A 175 2.63 -18.57 26.35
N PRO A 176 3.24 -19.32 27.29
CA PRO A 176 3.53 -18.81 28.64
C PRO A 176 4.51 -17.63 28.63
N ASN A 177 5.33 -17.49 27.57
CA ASN A 177 6.29 -16.40 27.40
C ASN A 177 5.68 -15.16 26.72
N VAL A 178 4.37 -15.17 26.43
CA VAL A 178 3.66 -14.05 25.82
C VAL A 178 2.62 -13.53 26.80
N SER A 179 2.93 -12.41 27.43
CA SER A 179 2.05 -11.70 28.34
C SER A 179 1.10 -10.76 27.60
N GLY A 180 -0.01 -10.40 28.23
CA GLY A 180 -0.93 -9.39 27.73
C GLY A 180 -0.24 -8.04 27.55
N GLU A 181 0.66 -7.68 28.45
CA GLU A 181 1.46 -6.46 28.44
C GLU A 181 2.37 -6.41 27.21
N LEU A 182 3.04 -7.52 26.89
CA LEU A 182 3.83 -7.66 25.68
C LEU A 182 2.99 -7.45 24.42
N VAL A 183 1.77 -8.01 24.39
CA VAL A 183 0.83 -7.83 23.26
C VAL A 183 0.43 -6.36 23.12
N LYS A 184 0.14 -5.66 24.23
CA LYS A 184 -0.22 -4.23 24.20
C LYS A 184 0.92 -3.39 23.63
N VAL A 185 2.15 -3.57 24.14
CA VAL A 185 3.34 -2.85 23.67
C VAL A 185 3.63 -3.15 22.21
N ALA A 186 3.62 -4.43 21.82
CA ALA A 186 3.87 -4.84 20.43
C ALA A 186 2.82 -4.26 19.48
N LEU A 187 1.54 -4.25 19.88
CA LEU A 187 0.46 -3.68 19.07
C LEU A 187 0.61 -2.17 18.91
N PHE A 188 0.92 -1.46 20.00
CA PHE A 188 1.17 -0.02 19.98
C PHE A 188 2.34 0.33 19.04
N LEU A 189 3.49 -0.34 19.20
CA LEU A 189 4.66 -0.10 18.35
C LEU A 189 4.41 -0.49 16.89
N ALA A 190 3.67 -1.57 16.63
CA ALA A 190 3.30 -1.96 15.27
C ALA A 190 2.40 -0.91 14.61
N GLY A 191 1.40 -0.40 15.32
CA GLY A 191 0.52 0.67 14.82
C GLY A 191 1.30 1.97 14.55
N PHE A 192 2.17 2.38 15.48
CA PHE A 192 3.01 3.55 15.33
C PHE A 192 3.99 3.39 14.14
N SER A 193 4.64 2.23 14.04
CA SER A 193 5.54 1.89 12.93
C SER A 193 4.81 1.91 11.58
N SER A 194 3.59 1.37 11.55
CA SER A 194 2.74 1.36 10.36
C SER A 194 2.40 2.77 9.87
N LEU A 195 2.03 3.67 10.80
CA LEU A 195 1.78 5.07 10.48
C LEU A 195 3.06 5.75 9.97
N TYR A 196 4.19 5.60 10.67
CA TYR A 196 5.47 6.16 10.26
C TYR A 196 5.89 5.68 8.87
N LEU A 197 5.77 4.37 8.61
CA LEU A 197 6.12 3.80 7.30
C LEU A 197 5.20 4.29 6.20
N THR A 198 3.91 4.44 6.48
CA THR A 198 2.95 5.00 5.52
C THR A 198 3.34 6.43 5.15
N VAL A 199 3.67 7.27 6.14
CA VAL A 199 4.09 8.65 5.90
C VAL A 199 5.41 8.68 5.13
N SER A 200 6.45 8.00 5.65
CA SER A 200 7.81 8.02 5.07
C SER A 200 7.85 7.48 3.63
N THR A 201 7.17 6.35 3.37
CA THR A 201 7.12 5.72 2.03
C THR A 201 6.52 6.65 0.99
N VAL A 202 5.50 7.41 1.37
CA VAL A 202 4.80 8.29 0.45
C VAL A 202 5.56 9.62 0.32
N THR A 203 6.27 10.09 1.34
CA THR A 203 7.10 11.32 1.29
C THR A 203 8.41 11.18 0.53
N ASP A 204 9.02 10.00 0.45
CA ASP A 204 10.35 9.83 -0.16
C ASP A 204 10.26 9.58 -1.69
N GLU A 205 10.80 10.52 -2.48
CA GLU A 205 10.78 10.45 -3.94
C GLU A 205 11.51 9.23 -4.50
N THR A 206 12.52 8.72 -3.79
CA THR A 206 13.33 7.56 -4.20
C THR A 206 12.55 6.25 -4.08
N TYR A 207 11.58 6.20 -3.16
CA TYR A 207 10.76 5.00 -2.92
C TYR A 207 9.61 4.89 -3.93
N ARG A 208 9.19 6.03 -4.50
CA ARG A 208 8.04 6.16 -5.40
C ARG A 208 8.26 5.46 -6.75
N GLU A 209 9.43 5.60 -7.36
CA GLU A 209 9.71 5.04 -8.70
C GLU A 209 9.76 3.49 -8.74
N GLN A 210 10.27 2.86 -7.68
CA GLN A 210 10.39 1.39 -7.62
C GLN A 210 9.08 0.70 -7.21
N PHE A 211 8.23 1.40 -6.47
CA PHE A 211 7.01 0.83 -5.89
C PHE A 211 5.78 1.03 -6.77
N PHE A 212 5.50 2.28 -7.15
CA PHE A 212 4.29 2.60 -7.90
C PHE A 212 4.33 2.04 -9.32
N GLY A 213 5.51 2.02 -9.95
CA GLY A 213 5.63 1.57 -11.34
C GLY A 213 5.05 0.19 -11.63
N THR A 214 5.04 -0.78 -10.70
CA THR A 214 4.53 -2.13 -11.02
C THR A 214 3.01 -2.23 -10.99
N VAL A 215 2.38 -1.74 -9.93
CA VAL A 215 0.91 -1.73 -9.80
C VAL A 215 0.32 -0.74 -10.80
N LEU A 216 0.98 0.40 -10.96
CA LEU A 216 0.61 1.41 -11.93
C LEU A 216 0.66 0.86 -13.35
N ARG A 217 1.74 0.17 -13.76
CA ARG A 217 1.83 -0.45 -15.10
C ARG A 217 0.69 -1.42 -15.42
N GLU A 218 0.15 -2.12 -14.43
CA GLU A 218 -1.00 -3.02 -14.61
C GLU A 218 -2.32 -2.25 -14.76
N ILE A 219 -2.45 -1.10 -14.10
CA ILE A 219 -3.59 -0.20 -14.25
C ILE A 219 -3.49 0.56 -15.58
N GLU A 220 -2.33 1.12 -15.91
CA GLU A 220 -2.00 1.79 -17.18
C GLU A 220 -2.30 0.89 -18.37
N ARG A 221 -1.65 -0.29 -18.43
CA ARG A 221 -2.38 -1.56 -18.56
C ARG A 221 -3.76 -1.58 -19.20
N ALA A 222 -4.70 -1.72 -18.27
CA ALA A 222 -6.11 -1.85 -18.52
C ALA A 222 -6.72 -0.56 -19.08
N VAL A 223 -6.25 0.62 -18.66
CA VAL A 223 -6.76 1.91 -19.13
C VAL A 223 -6.44 2.11 -20.62
N GLY A 224 -5.18 1.90 -21.04
CA GLY A 224 -4.79 2.03 -22.45
C GLY A 224 -5.50 1.01 -23.35
N MET A 225 -5.65 -0.23 -22.89
CA MET A 225 -6.39 -1.26 -23.64
C MET A 225 -7.89 -0.92 -23.76
N ARG A 226 -8.49 -0.35 -22.71
CA ARG A 226 -9.89 0.13 -22.73
C ARG A 226 -10.05 1.26 -23.74
N ALA A 227 -9.15 2.24 -23.73
CA ALA A 227 -9.20 3.37 -24.65
C ALA A 227 -9.14 2.91 -26.12
N VAL A 228 -8.15 2.07 -26.46
CA VAL A 228 -8.02 1.48 -27.80
C VAL A 228 -9.26 0.69 -28.20
N TYR A 229 -9.79 -0.15 -27.31
CA TYR A 229 -11.01 -0.92 -27.57
C TYR A 229 -12.22 -0.02 -27.85
N LEU A 230 -12.42 1.04 -27.05
CA LEU A 230 -13.54 1.96 -27.24
C LEU A 230 -13.41 2.73 -28.56
N THR A 231 -12.20 3.15 -28.95
CA THR A 231 -11.98 3.83 -30.24
C THR A 231 -12.26 2.90 -31.42
N LEU A 232 -11.82 1.64 -31.36
CA LEU A 232 -12.12 0.63 -32.40
C LEU A 232 -13.63 0.39 -32.52
N ARG A 233 -14.33 0.27 -31.38
CA ARG A 233 -15.78 0.07 -31.36
C ARG A 233 -16.54 1.28 -31.92
N ALA A 234 -16.09 2.49 -31.62
CA ALA A 234 -16.66 3.72 -32.17
C ALA A 234 -16.50 3.78 -33.71
N ARG A 235 -15.30 3.46 -34.22
CA ARG A 235 -15.02 3.36 -35.67
C ARG A 235 -15.94 2.35 -36.38
N GLN A 236 -16.08 1.15 -35.82
CA GLN A 236 -16.97 0.13 -36.37
C GLN A 236 -18.43 0.59 -36.42
N THR A 237 -18.90 1.25 -35.35
CA THR A 237 -20.28 1.76 -35.30
C THR A 237 -20.52 2.86 -36.34
N ALA A 238 -19.53 3.73 -36.57
CA ALA A 238 -19.61 4.77 -37.60
C ALA A 238 -19.66 4.17 -39.01
N GLN A 239 -18.86 3.14 -39.31
CA GLN A 239 -18.87 2.45 -40.61
C GLN A 239 -20.22 1.79 -40.92
N VAL A 240 -20.82 1.12 -39.93
CA VAL A 240 -22.14 0.47 -40.09
C VAL A 240 -23.28 1.48 -40.30
N THR A 241 -23.13 2.72 -39.82
CA THR A 241 -24.15 3.77 -39.98
C THR A 241 -24.01 4.52 -41.32
N SER A 242 -22.87 4.38 -42.00
CA SER A 242 -22.61 5.03 -43.30
C SER A 242 -22.94 4.17 -44.52
N GLU A 243 -23.23 2.89 -44.33
CA GLU A 243 -23.80 1.97 -45.35
C GLU A 243 -25.34 2.01 -45.32
#